data_AF-A0AAU3KK38-F1
#
_entry.id   AF-A0AAU3KK38-F1
#
_cell.length_a   1.000
_cell.length_b   1.000
_cell.length_c   1.000
_cell.angle_alpha   90.00
_cell.angle_beta   90.00
_cell.angle_gamma   90.00
#
_symmetry.space_group_name_H-M   'P 1'
#
loop_
_entity.id
_entity.type
_entity.pdbx_description
1 polymer ?
#
loop_
_entity_poly.entity_id
_entity_poly.type
_entity_poly.pdbx_seq_one_letter_code
_entity_poly.pdbx_strand_id
1 'polypeptide(L)'
;MDSALTFDTGRLVLLDRGTYRWVSLKRFRIDSVLPVSELLSALVAHPRYRDHFASAFETQDIHTLHGPYRVECITADTFRSINSSSARTLLQDWSDNAGVPVSREVQAELDTQVFPLLEAPELFQLPDLRPDAQHDWGWVVGVDGFHELVAIDQADRVLTLIVAADD
;
A
#
# COMPACT_ATOMS: atom_id res chain seq x y z
N MET A 1 -21.82 5.32 -12.49
CA MET A 1 -21.63 5.52 -11.05
C MET A 1 -20.38 6.36 -10.92
N ASP A 2 -20.50 7.54 -10.33
CA ASP A 2 -19.32 8.35 -10.02
C ASP A 2 -18.47 7.58 -9.01
N SER A 3 -17.17 7.50 -9.27
CA SER A 3 -16.21 6.84 -8.37
C SER A 3 -16.12 7.67 -7.09
N ALA A 4 -16.24 7.05 -5.92
CA ALA A 4 -16.08 7.75 -4.63
C ALA A 4 -14.63 8.24 -4.39
N LEU A 5 -13.69 7.72 -5.17
CA LEU A 5 -12.29 8.07 -5.14
C LEU A 5 -11.82 8.48 -6.54
N THR A 6 -11.13 9.61 -6.59
CA THR A 6 -10.40 10.05 -7.78
C THR A 6 -8.91 9.93 -7.52
N PHE A 7 -8.18 9.20 -8.37
CA PHE A 7 -6.71 9.17 -8.28
C PHE A 7 -6.11 10.56 -8.48
N ASP A 8 -5.19 10.94 -7.59
CA ASP A 8 -4.53 12.25 -7.59
C ASP A 8 -3.08 12.10 -8.07
N THR A 9 -2.27 11.36 -7.32
CA THR A 9 -0.85 11.18 -7.63
C THR A 9 -0.30 9.85 -7.14
N GLY A 10 0.79 9.41 -7.75
CA GLY A 10 1.55 8.23 -7.37
C GLY A 10 3.01 8.59 -7.18
N ARG A 11 3.67 7.97 -6.20
CA ARG A 11 5.10 8.13 -5.92
C ARG A 11 5.70 6.79 -5.53
N LEU A 12 6.94 6.56 -5.94
CA LEU A 12 7.74 5.41 -5.52
C LEU A 12 8.95 5.95 -4.75
N VAL A 13 9.14 5.48 -3.52
CA VAL A 13 10.33 5.72 -2.70
C VAL A 13 11.17 4.46 -2.78
N LEU A 14 12.34 4.55 -3.39
CA LEU A 14 13.27 3.42 -3.49
C LEU A 14 14.15 3.39 -2.23
N LEU A 15 14.32 2.22 -1.64
CA LEU A 15 15.32 2.03 -0.59
C LEU A 15 16.72 1.91 -1.23
N ASP A 16 17.74 1.76 -0.38
CA ASP A 16 19.13 1.72 -0.82
C ASP A 16 19.39 0.69 -1.93
N ARG A 17 20.30 1.03 -2.83
CA ARG A 17 20.63 0.18 -3.99
C ARG A 17 21.05 -1.22 -3.51
N GLY A 18 20.51 -2.24 -4.17
CA GLY A 18 20.79 -3.64 -3.87
C GLY A 18 19.90 -4.24 -2.78
N THR A 19 18.99 -3.46 -2.18
CA THR A 19 17.94 -4.00 -1.30
C THR A 19 16.73 -4.50 -2.08
N TYR A 20 16.52 -4.01 -3.32
CA TYR A 20 15.32 -4.24 -4.14
C TYR A 20 14.00 -3.83 -3.47
N ARG A 21 14.08 -3.07 -2.36
CA ARG A 21 12.93 -2.65 -1.57
C ARG A 21 12.44 -1.28 -2.00
N TRP A 22 11.14 -1.09 -1.88
CA TRP A 22 10.49 0.16 -2.25
C TRP A 22 9.19 0.38 -1.46
N VAL A 23 8.76 1.63 -1.41
CA VAL A 23 7.44 2.04 -0.91
C VAL A 23 6.69 2.77 -2.01
N SER A 24 5.59 2.19 -2.49
CA SER A 24 4.66 2.80 -3.42
C SER A 24 3.57 3.54 -2.64
N LEU A 25 3.40 4.82 -2.96
CA LEU A 25 2.38 5.69 -2.42
C LEU A 25 1.40 6.06 -3.53
N LYS A 26 0.12 5.79 -3.33
CA LYS A 26 -0.94 6.24 -4.23
C LYS A 26 -1.97 7.04 -3.47
N ARG A 27 -2.08 8.31 -3.82
CA ARG A 27 -2.99 9.26 -3.21
C ARG A 27 -4.27 9.37 -4.05
N PHE A 28 -5.38 9.39 -3.36
CA PHE A 28 -6.73 9.55 -3.90
C PHE A 28 -7.41 10.70 -3.19
N ARG A 29 -8.18 11.48 -3.95
CA ARG A 29 -9.11 12.45 -3.42
C ARG A 29 -10.45 11.76 -3.13
N ILE A 30 -10.97 11.98 -1.93
CA ILE A 30 -12.30 11.52 -1.52
C ILE A 30 -13.34 12.49 -2.08
N ASP A 31 -14.22 12.00 -2.95
CA ASP A 31 -15.22 12.81 -3.64
C ASP A 31 -16.42 13.16 -2.73
N SER A 32 -16.76 12.27 -1.81
CA SER A 32 -17.82 12.42 -0.83
C SER A 32 -17.46 11.73 0.48
N VAL A 33 -17.84 12.33 1.62
CA VAL A 33 -17.70 11.70 2.94
C VAL A 33 -18.59 10.45 2.97
N LEU A 34 -17.98 9.29 3.24
CA LEU A 34 -18.63 7.98 3.25
C LEU A 34 -18.16 7.17 4.46
N PRO A 35 -18.91 6.13 4.85
CA PRO A 35 -18.39 5.12 5.78
C PRO A 35 -17.06 4.56 5.29
N VAL A 36 -16.13 4.29 6.21
CA VAL A 36 -14.80 3.76 5.86
C VAL A 36 -14.87 2.47 5.07
N SER A 37 -15.80 1.57 5.40
CA SER A 37 -16.00 0.32 4.65
C SER A 37 -16.34 0.57 3.18
N GLU A 38 -17.06 1.65 2.88
CA GLU A 38 -17.36 2.06 1.50
C GLU A 38 -16.14 2.68 0.82
N LEU A 39 -15.31 3.45 1.55
CA LEU A 39 -14.04 3.97 1.02
C LEU A 39 -13.04 2.85 0.69
N LEU A 40 -12.90 1.85 1.57
CA LEU A 40 -12.07 0.67 1.32
C LEU A 40 -12.61 -0.17 0.15
N SER A 41 -13.93 -0.35 0.07
CA SER A 41 -14.56 -1.03 -1.08
C SER A 41 -14.32 -0.27 -2.39
N ALA A 42 -14.43 1.07 -2.36
CA ALA A 42 -14.15 1.92 -3.51
C ALA A 42 -12.68 1.84 -3.92
N LEU A 43 -11.75 1.79 -2.95
CA LEU A 43 -10.32 1.61 -3.21
C LEU A 43 -10.07 0.27 -3.92
N VAL A 44 -10.53 -0.85 -3.38
CA VAL A 44 -10.32 -2.18 -3.97
C VAL A 44 -10.91 -2.28 -5.38
N ALA A 45 -12.07 -1.65 -5.59
CA ALA A 45 -12.70 -1.61 -6.91
C ALA A 45 -11.94 -0.74 -7.92
N HIS A 46 -11.17 0.25 -7.46
CA HIS A 46 -10.52 1.26 -8.28
C HIS A 46 -9.42 0.64 -9.18
N PRO A 47 -9.31 1.02 -10.47
CA PRO A 47 -8.29 0.46 -11.37
C PRO A 47 -6.86 0.61 -10.85
N ARG A 48 -6.54 1.77 -10.25
CA ARG A 48 -5.23 2.04 -9.63
C ARG A 48 -4.92 1.21 -8.38
N TYR A 49 -5.84 0.41 -7.88
CA TYR A 49 -5.52 -0.57 -6.85
C TYR A 49 -4.81 -1.78 -7.45
N ARG A 50 -5.08 -2.14 -8.71
CA ARG A 50 -4.79 -3.45 -9.30
C ARG A 50 -3.37 -3.61 -9.85
N ASP A 51 -2.39 -2.95 -9.24
CA ASP A 51 -0.99 -3.17 -9.60
C ASP A 51 -0.56 -4.50 -9.00
N HIS A 52 -0.02 -5.40 -9.83
CA HIS A 52 0.51 -6.67 -9.36
C HIS A 52 2.00 -6.59 -9.00
N PHE A 53 2.65 -5.46 -9.26
CA PHE A 53 4.02 -5.11 -8.83
C PHE A 53 5.13 -6.04 -9.32
N ALA A 54 4.84 -6.99 -10.21
CA ALA A 54 5.83 -7.92 -10.75
C ALA A 54 6.57 -7.38 -11.98
N SER A 55 6.16 -6.23 -12.55
CA SER A 55 6.91 -5.57 -13.61
C SER A 55 6.67 -4.06 -13.70
N ALA A 56 7.66 -3.34 -14.23
CA ALA A 56 7.59 -1.88 -14.40
C ALA A 56 6.82 -1.42 -15.67
N PHE A 57 6.39 -2.34 -16.53
CA PHE A 57 5.85 -2.05 -17.87
C PHE A 57 4.41 -2.51 -18.07
N GLU A 58 3.60 -2.48 -17.02
CA GLU A 58 2.21 -2.94 -17.10
C GLU A 58 1.27 -1.93 -17.74
N THR A 59 0.54 -2.40 -18.75
CA THR A 59 -0.67 -1.75 -19.23
C THR A 59 -1.74 -1.90 -18.16
N GLN A 60 -2.44 -0.82 -17.81
CA GLN A 60 -3.56 -0.82 -16.86
C GLN A 60 -4.81 -1.50 -17.45
N ASP A 61 -4.65 -2.70 -18.01
CA ASP A 61 -5.79 -3.52 -18.38
C ASP A 61 -6.48 -4.02 -17.11
N ILE A 62 -7.68 -4.57 -17.29
CA ILE A 62 -8.49 -5.13 -16.21
C ILE A 62 -7.81 -6.44 -15.74
N HIS A 63 -6.79 -6.32 -14.90
CA HIS A 63 -6.19 -7.47 -14.22
C HIS A 63 -6.98 -7.79 -12.95
N THR A 64 -6.99 -9.05 -12.54
CA THR A 64 -7.67 -9.51 -11.32
C THR A 64 -6.71 -9.67 -10.14
N LEU A 65 -5.54 -9.00 -10.18
CA LEU A 65 -4.43 -9.18 -9.24
C LEU A 65 -4.05 -7.87 -8.54
N HIS A 66 -3.54 -7.99 -7.31
CA HIS A 66 -2.99 -6.91 -6.50
C HIS A 66 -1.80 -7.44 -5.71
N GLY A 67 -0.59 -6.98 -6.02
CA GLY A 67 0.66 -7.57 -5.54
C GLY A 67 0.62 -9.10 -5.65
N PRO A 68 0.83 -9.83 -4.54
CA PRO A 68 0.82 -11.29 -4.53
C PRO A 68 -0.59 -11.91 -4.53
N TYR A 69 -1.66 -11.12 -4.47
CA TYR A 69 -3.02 -11.58 -4.20
C TYR A 69 -3.96 -11.51 -5.41
N ARG A 70 -4.97 -12.38 -5.43
CA ARG A 70 -6.15 -12.19 -6.28
C ARG A 70 -7.07 -11.13 -5.66
N VAL A 71 -7.45 -10.11 -6.43
CA VAL A 71 -8.30 -8.98 -5.98
C VAL A 71 -9.66 -9.47 -5.47
N GLU A 72 -10.21 -10.53 -6.04
CA GLU A 72 -11.50 -11.12 -5.61
C GLU A 72 -11.49 -11.65 -4.16
N CYS A 73 -10.31 -11.88 -3.59
CA CYS A 73 -10.13 -12.29 -2.20
C CYS A 73 -9.98 -11.11 -1.23
N ILE A 74 -9.90 -9.87 -1.74
CA ILE A 74 -9.72 -8.66 -0.95
C ILE A 74 -11.07 -7.93 -0.86
N THR A 75 -11.50 -7.64 0.36
CA THR A 75 -12.75 -6.89 0.61
C THR A 75 -12.49 -5.82 1.65
N ALA A 76 -13.44 -4.91 1.87
CA ALA A 76 -13.30 -3.96 2.98
C ALA A 76 -13.09 -4.66 4.34
N ASP A 77 -13.67 -5.86 4.52
CA ASP A 77 -13.59 -6.63 5.76
C ASP A 77 -12.27 -7.40 5.93
N THR A 78 -11.41 -7.48 4.90
CA THR A 78 -10.07 -8.07 5.06
C THR A 78 -9.11 -7.11 5.75
N PHE A 79 -9.36 -5.81 5.65
CA PHE A 79 -8.57 -4.79 6.33
C PHE A 79 -8.78 -4.83 7.85
N ARG A 80 -7.70 -4.51 8.58
CA ARG A 80 -7.68 -4.46 10.04
C ARG A 80 -7.19 -3.08 10.48
N SER A 81 -7.88 -2.47 11.44
CA SER A 81 -7.40 -1.22 12.01
C SER A 81 -6.04 -1.45 12.68
N ILE A 82 -5.11 -0.53 12.45
CA ILE A 82 -3.79 -0.50 13.05
C ILE A 82 -3.53 0.91 13.57
N ASN A 83 -2.81 1.03 14.69
CA ASN A 83 -2.42 2.34 15.21
C ASN A 83 -1.10 2.82 14.59
N SER A 84 -0.84 4.14 14.65
CA SER A 84 0.32 4.78 14.03
C SER A 84 1.65 4.16 14.47
N SER A 85 1.81 3.89 15.77
CA SER A 85 3.07 3.34 16.30
C SER A 85 3.34 1.93 15.77
N SER A 86 2.32 1.07 15.71
CA SER A 86 2.45 -0.29 15.19
C SER A 86 2.74 -0.28 13.69
N ALA A 87 2.09 0.61 12.92
CA ALA A 87 2.35 0.75 11.50
C ALA A 87 3.76 1.29 11.22
N ARG A 88 4.25 2.24 12.04
CA ARG A 88 5.62 2.75 11.94
C ARG A 88 6.63 1.67 12.26
N THR A 89 6.43 0.92 13.35
CA THR A 89 7.30 -0.21 13.70
C THR A 89 7.31 -1.25 12.58
N LEU A 90 6.15 -1.60 12.01
CA LEU A 90 6.08 -2.53 10.88
C LEU A 90 6.97 -2.10 9.71
N LEU A 91 6.84 -0.85 9.25
CA LEU A 91 7.62 -0.36 8.12
C LEU A 91 9.10 -0.15 8.46
N GLN A 92 9.42 0.28 9.68
CA GLN A 92 10.81 0.46 10.12
C GLN A 92 11.52 -0.89 10.28
N ASP A 93 10.87 -1.87 10.90
CA ASP A 93 11.44 -3.21 11.05
C ASP A 93 11.64 -3.84 9.67
N TRP A 94 10.66 -3.70 8.77
CA TRP A 94 10.83 -4.13 7.38
C TRP A 94 12.00 -3.41 6.71
N SER A 95 12.14 -2.09 6.81
CA SER A 95 13.25 -1.38 6.16
C SER A 95 14.62 -1.75 6.74
N ASP A 96 14.70 -1.93 8.06
CA ASP A 96 15.96 -2.20 8.77
C ASP A 96 16.46 -3.64 8.56
N ASN A 97 15.55 -4.57 8.26
CA ASN A 97 15.89 -5.97 7.97
C ASN A 97 16.43 -6.19 6.55
N ALA A 98 16.92 -5.16 5.86
CA ALA A 98 17.46 -5.24 4.49
C ALA A 98 18.88 -5.80 4.41
N GLY A 99 19.41 -6.33 5.52
CA GLY A 99 20.79 -6.82 5.63
C GLY A 99 21.84 -5.70 5.74
N VAL A 100 21.47 -4.47 5.41
CA VAL A 100 22.25 -3.25 5.61
C VAL A 100 21.35 -2.18 6.24
N PRO A 101 21.87 -1.36 7.17
CA PRO A 101 21.11 -0.22 7.68
C PRO A 101 20.75 0.74 6.54
N VAL A 102 19.52 1.26 6.60
CA VAL A 102 19.04 2.29 5.68
C VAL A 102 19.96 3.52 5.74
N SER A 103 20.35 4.05 4.58
CA SER A 103 21.18 5.24 4.52
C SER A 103 20.43 6.47 5.06
N ARG A 104 21.19 7.46 5.52
CA ARG A 104 20.61 8.70 6.05
C ARG A 104 19.71 9.42 5.03
N GLU A 105 20.04 9.34 3.74
CA GLU A 105 19.28 9.96 2.68
C GLU A 105 17.92 9.27 2.50
N VAL A 106 17.90 7.94 2.39
CA VAL A 106 16.67 7.16 2.31
C VAL A 106 15.84 7.31 3.58
N GLN A 107 16.47 7.27 4.76
CA GLN A 107 15.78 7.51 6.03
C GLN A 107 15.10 8.89 6.06
N ALA A 108 15.76 9.94 5.57
CA ALA A 108 15.16 11.27 5.46
C ALA A 108 13.98 11.29 4.46
N GLU A 109 14.04 10.51 3.37
CA GLU A 109 12.90 10.38 2.46
C GLU A 109 11.72 9.64 3.13
N LEU A 110 11.97 8.56 3.87
CA LEU A 110 10.94 7.85 4.64
C LEU A 110 10.30 8.77 5.70
N ASP A 111 11.12 9.51 6.46
CA ASP A 111 10.67 10.46 7.49
C ASP A 111 9.86 11.63 6.92
N THR A 112 10.07 12.01 5.66
CA THR A 112 9.37 13.14 5.04
C THR A 112 8.18 12.74 4.18
N GLN A 113 8.21 11.55 3.57
CA GLN A 113 7.20 11.13 2.58
C GLN A 113 6.30 10.01 3.07
N VAL A 114 6.79 9.10 3.90
CA VAL A 114 6.08 7.86 4.26
C VAL A 114 5.53 7.96 5.67
N PHE A 115 6.39 8.16 6.67
CA PHE A 115 5.97 8.09 8.06
C PHE A 115 4.94 9.14 8.50
N PRO A 116 4.92 10.37 7.96
CA PRO A 116 3.84 11.31 8.28
C PRO A 116 2.44 10.83 7.87
N LEU A 117 2.34 9.96 6.85
CA LEU A 117 1.07 9.38 6.40
C LEU A 117 0.49 8.39 7.40
N LEU A 118 1.34 7.81 8.26
CA LEU A 118 0.92 6.84 9.28
C LEU A 118 0.24 7.51 10.48
N GLU A 119 0.25 8.83 10.56
CA GLU A 119 -0.45 9.60 11.60
C GLU A 119 -1.89 9.95 11.21
N ALA A 120 -2.40 9.38 10.12
CA ALA A 120 -3.77 9.59 9.67
C ALA A 120 -4.80 9.16 10.74
N PRO A 121 -5.94 9.86 10.85
CA PRO A 121 -6.97 9.54 11.85
C PRO A 121 -7.49 8.10 11.76
N GLU A 122 -7.59 7.58 10.54
CA GLU A 122 -8.07 6.23 10.26
C GLU A 122 -7.00 5.48 9.47
N LEU A 123 -6.41 4.45 10.07
CA LEU A 123 -5.33 3.67 9.50
C LEU A 123 -5.65 2.18 9.54
N PHE A 124 -5.45 1.52 8.40
CA PHE A 124 -5.75 0.11 8.20
C PHE A 124 -4.57 -0.61 7.58
N GLN A 125 -4.46 -1.89 7.89
CA GLN A 125 -3.52 -2.83 7.29
C GLN A 125 -4.29 -3.93 6.55
N LEU A 126 -3.80 -4.31 5.37
CA LEU A 126 -4.13 -5.61 4.80
C LEU A 126 -3.16 -6.66 5.40
N PRO A 127 -3.65 -7.64 6.18
CA PRO A 127 -2.77 -8.67 6.71
C PRO A 127 -2.21 -9.54 5.58
N ASP A 128 -1.23 -10.38 5.89
CA ASP A 128 -0.74 -11.37 4.92
C ASP A 128 -1.86 -12.34 4.55
N LEU A 129 -2.31 -12.27 3.29
CA LEU A 129 -3.38 -13.13 2.75
C LEU A 129 -2.81 -14.30 1.96
N ARG A 130 -1.48 -14.49 1.90
CA ARG A 130 -0.86 -15.52 1.05
C ARG A 130 -1.45 -16.92 1.24
N PRO A 131 -1.76 -17.38 2.47
CA PRO A 131 -2.33 -18.72 2.68
C PRO A 131 -3.60 -18.99 1.86
N ASP A 132 -4.42 -17.97 1.61
CA ASP A 132 -5.74 -18.13 1.00
C ASP A 132 -5.89 -17.40 -0.36
N ALA A 133 -5.12 -16.33 -0.59
CA ALA A 133 -5.31 -15.40 -1.70
C ALA A 133 -4.15 -15.35 -2.70
N GLN A 134 -3.01 -16.01 -2.42
CA GLN A 134 -1.85 -15.95 -3.31
C GLN A 134 -2.17 -16.54 -4.69
N HIS A 135 -1.80 -15.85 -5.78
CA HIS A 135 -1.88 -16.40 -7.14
C HIS A 135 -0.60 -17.15 -7.54
N ASP A 136 -0.62 -17.85 -8.66
CA ASP A 136 0.40 -18.84 -9.07
C ASP A 136 1.86 -18.34 -9.11
N TRP A 137 2.05 -17.04 -9.32
CA TRP A 137 3.35 -16.37 -9.33
C TRP A 137 3.46 -15.25 -8.29
N GLY A 138 2.54 -15.18 -7.32
CA GLY A 138 2.56 -14.15 -6.27
C GLY A 138 3.72 -14.30 -5.28
N TRP A 139 4.51 -15.36 -5.39
CA TRP A 139 5.72 -15.56 -4.60
C TRP A 139 6.90 -14.72 -5.09
N VAL A 140 6.80 -14.10 -6.28
CA VAL A 140 7.87 -13.26 -6.85
C VAL A 140 7.86 -11.82 -6.33
N VAL A 141 6.82 -11.39 -5.62
CA VAL A 141 6.69 -10.02 -5.10
C VAL A 141 6.63 -10.07 -3.57
N GLY A 142 7.46 -9.27 -2.92
CA GLY A 142 7.52 -9.15 -1.47
C GLY A 142 8.04 -10.41 -0.79
N VAL A 143 9.11 -11.02 -1.31
CA VAL A 143 9.71 -12.24 -0.76
C VAL A 143 10.08 -12.03 0.71
N ASP A 144 10.66 -10.87 1.02
CA ASP A 144 11.00 -10.46 2.38
C ASP A 144 9.87 -9.69 3.10
N GLY A 145 8.84 -9.27 2.37
CA GLY A 145 7.58 -8.79 2.93
C GLY A 145 6.71 -8.07 1.91
N PHE A 146 5.40 -8.26 1.99
CA PHE A 146 4.42 -7.41 1.31
C PHE A 146 3.53 -6.75 2.35
N HIS A 147 3.74 -5.46 2.58
CA HIS A 147 3.05 -4.69 3.61
C HIS A 147 2.16 -3.64 2.95
N GLU A 148 0.86 -3.73 3.18
CA GLU A 148 -0.11 -2.77 2.65
C GLU A 148 -0.83 -2.08 3.80
N LEU A 149 -0.83 -0.75 3.73
CA LEU A 149 -1.51 0.14 4.65
C LEU A 149 -2.41 1.10 3.86
N VAL A 150 -3.55 1.46 4.45
CA VAL A 150 -4.46 2.47 3.92
C VAL A 150 -4.65 3.54 4.98
N ALA A 151 -4.18 4.75 4.68
CA ALA A 151 -4.31 5.93 5.51
C ALA A 151 -5.47 6.78 4.99
N ILE A 152 -6.43 7.11 5.84
CA ILE A 152 -7.63 7.88 5.48
C ILE A 152 -7.73 9.11 6.38
N ASP A 153 -7.83 10.26 5.75
CA ASP A 153 -8.18 11.53 6.38
C ASP A 153 -9.41 12.10 5.68
N GLN A 154 -10.59 11.90 6.27
CA GLN A 154 -11.83 12.40 5.71
C GLN A 154 -11.98 13.92 5.83
N ALA A 155 -11.32 14.56 6.80
CA ALA A 155 -11.37 16.01 6.97
C ALA A 155 -10.63 16.70 5.82
N ASP A 156 -9.45 16.18 5.46
CA ASP A 156 -8.66 16.65 4.32
C ASP A 156 -9.10 16.03 2.99
N ARG A 157 -10.03 15.07 3.03
CA ARG A 157 -10.55 14.31 1.87
C ARG A 157 -9.47 13.56 1.11
N VAL A 158 -8.58 12.90 1.84
CA VAL A 158 -7.46 12.15 1.29
C VAL A 158 -7.53 10.70 1.73
N LEU A 159 -7.33 9.79 0.78
CA LEU A 159 -7.00 8.40 1.04
C LEU A 159 -5.65 8.11 0.40
N THR A 160 -4.73 7.49 1.14
CA THR A 160 -3.43 7.08 0.62
C THR A 160 -3.24 5.57 0.80
N LEU A 161 -3.07 4.87 -0.31
CA LEU A 161 -2.60 3.48 -0.33
C LEU A 161 -1.07 3.49 -0.25
N ILE A 162 -0.53 2.77 0.72
CA ILE A 162 0.90 2.64 1.00
C ILE A 162 1.22 1.15 0.87
N VAL A 163 2.06 0.80 -0.10
CA VAL A 163 2.56 -0.58 -0.28
C VAL A 163 4.07 -0.55 -0.12
N ALA A 164 4.60 -1.33 0.81
CA ALA A 164 6.02 -1.57 0.98
C ALA A 164 6.33 -3.02 0.63
N ALA A 165 7.22 -3.24 -0.34
CA ALA A 165 7.59 -4.57 -0.80
C ALA A 165 8.98 -4.58 -1.45
N ASP A 166 9.41 -5.79 -1.80
CA ASP A 166 10.65 -6.09 -2.52
C ASP A 166 10.38 -6.84 -3.84
N ASP A 167 11.31 -6.68 -4.79
CA ASP A 167 11.37 -7.39 -6.08
C ASP A 167 12.37 -8.57 -6.06
#